data_AF-A0A183HKH5-F1
#
_entry.id   AF-A0A183HKH5-F1
#
_cell.length_a   1.000
_cell.length_b   1.000
_cell.length_c   1.000
_cell.angle_alpha   90.00
_cell.angle_beta   90.00
_cell.angle_gamma   90.00
#
_symmetry.space_group_name_H-M   'P 1'
#
loop_
_entity.id
_entity.type
_entity.pdbx_description
1 polymer ?
#
loop_
_entity_poly.entity_id
_entity_poly.type
_entity_poly.pdbx_seq_one_letter_code
_entity_poly.pdbx_strand_id
1 'polypeptide(L)'
;MDDDTSTASCSSEVSTLKFISIRCIALILFQTNVHWRKLDEAIQIIQRWLYKANLPALIKKQLQTGLRDVYRETERWNEKHAKLFDEEGKNEKNPMPRQRVHRSDHLRLFYGSIVWKYNKYEIDDLKTALAIIAKDCADWPQMQFQLACAYAIHHLLNERNFDRIRLKAFAKKLSGHCLYDFWFALLDNTNDAWGKMFSSDNLAPKQILSLAFQFAIVNGYFELVIFIWDNITDPQREFIGISFPKIC
;
A
#
# COMPACT_ATOMS: atom_id res chain seq x y z
N MET A 1 -39.10 8.31 -15.47
CA MET A 1 -40.01 7.52 -14.62
C MET A 1 -39.36 6.15 -14.53
N ASP A 2 -38.48 5.86 -13.58
CA ASP A 2 -38.24 6.50 -12.29
C ASP A 2 -36.74 6.66 -12.00
N ASP A 3 -36.48 7.70 -11.23
CA ASP A 3 -35.21 8.32 -10.93
C ASP A 3 -34.88 7.95 -9.48
N ASP A 4 -33.97 6.99 -9.29
CA ASP A 4 -33.41 6.64 -7.98
C ASP A 4 -31.89 6.80 -8.04
N THR A 5 -31.43 8.00 -8.39
CA THR A 5 -30.12 8.48 -7.91
C THR A 5 -30.19 8.61 -6.40
N SER A 6 -29.83 7.54 -5.71
CA SER A 6 -29.52 7.58 -4.28
C SER A 6 -28.43 8.62 -4.06
N THR A 7 -28.85 9.80 -3.62
CA THR A 7 -27.99 10.88 -3.15
C THR A 7 -27.12 10.35 -2.02
N ALA A 8 -25.88 10.01 -2.33
CA ALA A 8 -24.83 9.89 -1.34
C ALA A 8 -24.70 11.27 -0.67
N SER A 9 -25.30 11.41 0.51
CA SER A 9 -25.09 12.59 1.36
C SER A 9 -23.67 12.52 1.95
N CYS A 10 -22.69 12.86 1.12
CA CYS A 10 -21.39 13.27 1.62
C CYS A 10 -21.61 14.55 2.41
N SER A 11 -21.63 14.46 3.74
CA SER A 11 -21.53 15.64 4.61
C SER A 11 -20.20 16.31 4.33
N SER A 12 -20.18 17.24 3.36
CA SER A 12 -19.02 18.09 3.10
C SER A 12 -18.96 19.16 4.18
N GLU A 13 -18.60 18.77 5.41
CA GLU A 13 -18.21 19.75 6.42
C GLU A 13 -16.99 20.51 5.88
N VAL A 14 -17.21 21.80 5.58
CA VAL A 14 -16.14 22.69 5.14
C VAL A 14 -15.12 22.77 6.27
N SER A 15 -13.90 22.31 6.00
CA SER A 15 -12.85 22.29 7.01
C SER A 15 -12.51 23.70 7.49
N THR A 16 -12.34 23.87 8.80
CA THR A 16 -12.01 25.18 9.37
C THR A 16 -10.65 25.68 8.88
N LEU A 17 -10.47 27.00 8.73
CA LEU A 17 -9.19 27.61 8.39
C LEU A 17 -8.08 27.20 9.37
N LYS A 18 -8.44 27.02 10.64
CA LYS A 18 -7.56 26.49 11.68
C LYS A 18 -7.02 25.12 11.30
N PHE A 19 -7.89 24.18 10.93
CA PHE A 19 -7.49 22.84 10.52
C PHE A 19 -6.58 22.88 9.28
N ILE A 20 -6.99 23.64 8.25
CA ILE A 20 -6.24 23.75 7.00
C ILE A 20 -4.83 24.31 7.26
N SER A 21 -4.73 25.37 8.08
CA SER A 21 -3.45 25.99 8.44
C SER A 21 -2.54 25.05 9.22
N ILE A 22 -3.06 24.39 10.26
CA ILE A 22 -2.29 23.43 11.07
C ILE A 22 -1.79 22.29 10.18
N ARG A 23 -2.66 21.75 9.31
CA ARG A 23 -2.32 20.68 8.37
C ARG A 23 -1.23 21.09 7.41
N CYS A 24 -1.36 22.26 6.79
CA CYS A 24 -0.36 22.78 5.87
C CYS A 24 1.02 22.87 6.56
N ILE A 25 1.08 23.47 7.75
CA ILE A 25 2.33 23.61 8.50
C ILE A 25 2.89 22.24 8.91
N ALA A 26 2.06 21.34 9.42
CA ALA A 26 2.49 20.00 9.85
C ALA A 26 3.07 19.20 8.68
N LEU A 27 2.41 19.23 7.52
CA LEU A 27 2.88 18.53 6.32
C LEU A 27 4.19 19.12 5.78
N ILE A 28 4.32 20.46 5.74
CA ILE A 28 5.57 21.11 5.32
C ILE A 28 6.70 20.72 6.27
N LEU A 29 6.49 20.85 7.58
CA LEU A 29 7.50 20.48 8.58
C LEU A 29 7.94 19.02 8.45
N PHE A 30 7.00 18.12 8.21
CA PHE A 30 7.30 16.71 7.96
C PHE A 30 8.14 16.55 6.69
N GLN A 31 7.64 17.02 5.55
CA GLN A 31 8.30 16.87 4.24
C GLN A 31 9.72 17.44 4.23
N THR A 32 9.95 18.60 4.87
CA THR A 32 11.29 19.21 4.92
C THR A 32 12.29 18.44 5.79
N ASN A 33 11.82 17.61 6.73
CA ASN A 33 12.69 16.96 7.72
C ASN A 33 12.83 15.45 7.52
N VAL A 34 12.02 14.83 6.67
CA VAL A 34 11.94 13.37 6.56
C VAL A 34 12.92 12.77 5.54
N HIS A 35 13.51 13.57 4.65
CA HIS A 35 14.37 13.11 3.56
C HIS A 35 15.45 12.11 4.00
N TRP A 36 15.29 10.84 3.59
CA TRP A 36 16.20 9.71 3.85
C TRP A 36 16.40 9.35 5.34
N ARG A 37 15.72 10.05 6.25
CA ARG A 37 15.84 9.84 7.70
C ARG A 37 14.90 8.75 8.17
N LYS A 38 15.24 8.15 9.31
CA LYS A 38 14.27 7.32 10.03
C LYS A 38 13.14 8.23 10.54
N LEU A 39 11.93 7.69 10.60
CA LEU A 39 10.77 8.45 11.05
C LEU A 39 10.99 9.00 12.47
N ASP A 40 11.50 8.17 13.38
CA ASP A 40 11.83 8.58 14.76
C ASP A 40 12.81 9.74 14.84
N GLU A 41 13.83 9.76 13.96
CA GLU A 41 14.81 10.84 13.91
C GLU A 41 14.16 12.14 13.45
N ALA A 42 13.32 12.09 12.42
CA ALA A 42 12.57 13.23 11.93
C ALA A 42 11.63 13.78 13.02
N ILE A 43 10.91 12.89 13.73
CA ILE A 43 10.02 13.23 14.84
C ILE A 43 10.81 13.98 15.94
N GLN A 44 11.95 13.43 16.37
CA GLN A 44 12.77 14.04 17.42
C GLN A 44 13.28 15.43 17.02
N ILE A 45 13.71 15.61 15.77
CA ILE A 45 14.20 16.90 15.26
C ILE A 45 13.07 17.94 15.25
N ILE A 46 11.91 17.58 14.72
CA ILE A 46 10.75 18.49 14.66
C ILE A 46 10.27 18.84 16.08
N GLN A 47 10.22 17.86 16.99
CA GLN A 47 9.82 18.10 18.39
C GLN A 47 10.80 19.04 19.11
N ARG A 48 12.11 18.84 18.96
CA ARG A 48 13.13 19.74 19.53
C ARG A 48 13.02 21.15 18.96
N TRP A 49 12.77 21.27 17.66
CA TRP A 49 12.55 22.57 17.02
C TRP A 49 11.30 23.26 17.57
N LEU A 50 10.17 22.54 17.64
CA LEU A 50 8.89 23.09 18.11
C LEU A 50 8.96 23.51 19.59
N TYR A 51 9.72 22.78 20.40
CA TYR A 51 9.99 23.16 21.78
C TYR A 51 10.71 24.52 21.87
N LYS A 52 11.75 24.71 21.05
CA LYS A 52 12.57 25.94 21.02
C LYS A 52 11.91 27.12 20.29
N ALA A 53 10.95 26.85 19.41
CA ALA A 53 10.29 27.91 18.63
C ALA A 53 9.57 28.91 19.54
N ASN A 54 9.67 30.20 19.23
CA ASN A 54 8.95 31.26 19.95
C ASN A 54 7.49 31.34 19.46
N LEU A 55 6.68 30.36 19.85
CA LEU A 55 5.26 30.24 19.48
C LEU A 55 4.37 30.20 20.74
N PRO A 56 3.15 30.75 20.69
CA PRO A 56 2.19 30.60 21.76
C PRO A 56 1.92 29.13 22.10
N ALA A 57 1.77 28.82 23.39
CA ALA A 57 1.61 27.43 23.87
C ALA A 57 0.43 26.71 23.20
N LEU A 58 -0.68 27.42 22.96
CA LEU A 58 -1.85 26.87 22.27
C LEU A 58 -1.52 26.45 20.82
N ILE A 59 -0.71 27.24 20.11
CA ILE A 59 -0.28 26.95 18.74
C ILE A 59 0.68 25.75 18.73
N LYS A 60 1.62 25.69 19.68
CA LYS A 60 2.50 24.51 19.83
C LYS A 60 1.70 23.24 20.04
N LYS A 61 0.72 23.25 20.94
CA LYS A 61 -0.16 22.10 21.20
C LYS A 61 -0.96 21.68 19.95
N GLN A 62 -1.46 22.66 19.19
CA GLN A 62 -2.20 22.40 17.96
C GLN A 62 -1.32 21.79 16.85
N LEU A 63 -0.09 22.30 16.68
CA LEU A 63 0.89 21.74 15.76
C LEU A 63 1.33 20.33 16.17
N GLN A 64 1.52 20.08 17.48
CA GLN A 64 1.81 18.74 17.98
C GLN A 64 0.71 17.74 17.62
N THR A 65 -0.56 18.12 17.74
CA THR A 65 -1.69 17.28 17.31
C THR A 65 -1.61 16.98 15.82
N GLY A 66 -1.44 18.00 14.98
CA GLY A 66 -1.35 17.81 13.52
C GLY A 66 -0.15 16.95 13.10
N LEU A 67 1.02 17.18 13.70
CA LEU A 67 2.21 16.36 13.47
C LEU A 67 2.01 14.91 13.92
N ARG A 68 1.36 14.69 15.06
CA ARG A 68 1.02 13.33 15.52
C ARG A 68 0.13 12.60 14.52
N ASP A 69 -0.85 13.28 13.93
CA ASP A 69 -1.71 12.67 12.91
C ASP A 69 -0.92 12.33 11.63
N VAL A 70 0.02 13.20 11.22
CA VAL A 70 0.96 12.92 10.11
C VAL A 70 1.84 11.70 10.40
N TYR A 71 2.42 11.62 11.60
CA TYR A 71 3.31 10.53 11.99
C TYR A 71 2.57 9.20 12.05
N ARG A 72 1.41 9.16 12.72
CA ARG A 72 0.57 7.95 12.80
C ARG A 72 0.19 7.45 11.42
N GLU A 73 -0.19 8.36 10.51
CA GLU A 73 -0.57 7.96 9.16
C GLU A 73 0.63 7.47 8.33
N THR A 74 1.82 8.03 8.56
CA THR A 74 3.06 7.56 7.95
C THR A 74 3.47 6.18 8.49
N GLU A 75 3.31 5.93 9.80
CA GLU A 75 3.54 4.61 10.41
C GLU A 75 2.59 3.57 9.83
N ARG A 76 1.29 3.88 9.76
CA ARG A 76 0.27 3.05 9.10
C ARG A 76 0.68 2.72 7.66
N TRP A 77 1.18 3.71 6.91
CA TRP A 77 1.68 3.49 5.55
C TRP A 77 2.88 2.55 5.52
N ASN A 78 3.85 2.76 6.40
CA ASN A 78 5.03 1.89 6.52
C ASN A 78 4.64 0.46 6.86
N GLU A 79 3.76 0.26 7.84
CA GLU A 79 3.31 -1.06 8.28
C GLU A 79 2.61 -1.81 7.14
N LYS A 80 1.71 -1.13 6.41
CA LYS A 80 1.02 -1.71 5.25
C LYS A 80 1.99 -2.13 4.15
N HIS A 81 2.94 -1.27 3.79
CA HIS A 81 3.87 -1.56 2.69
C HIS A 81 5.02 -2.47 3.10
N ALA A 82 5.34 -2.56 4.39
CA ALA A 82 6.30 -3.54 4.90
C ALA A 82 5.87 -4.97 4.55
N LYS A 83 4.55 -5.23 4.51
CA LYS A 83 3.97 -6.53 4.14
C LYS A 83 4.27 -6.95 2.71
N LEU A 84 4.69 -6.04 1.83
CA LEU A 84 5.10 -6.38 0.46
C LEU A 84 6.48 -7.04 0.41
N PHE A 85 7.24 -6.95 1.49
CA PHE A 85 8.57 -7.54 1.57
C PHE A 85 8.48 -8.73 2.49
N ASP A 86 8.91 -9.89 2.01
CA ASP A 86 9.17 -11.01 2.91
C ASP A 86 10.21 -10.55 3.93
N GLU A 87 9.83 -10.57 5.20
CA GLU A 87 10.81 -10.82 6.25
C GLU A 87 11.35 -12.19 5.92
N GLU A 88 12.59 -12.25 5.41
CA GLU A 88 13.26 -13.52 5.12
C GLU A 88 13.03 -14.44 6.31
N GLY A 89 12.19 -15.45 6.10
CA GLY A 89 11.77 -16.33 7.16
C GLY A 89 13.02 -16.84 7.86
N LYS A 90 13.07 -16.63 9.18
CA LYS A 90 13.72 -17.47 10.18
C LYS A 90 14.55 -18.61 9.57
N ASN A 91 15.69 -18.29 8.99
CA ASN A 91 16.71 -19.29 8.75
C ASN A 91 17.35 -19.52 10.12
N GLU A 92 16.68 -20.30 10.96
CA GLU A 92 17.14 -20.77 12.28
C GLU A 92 18.46 -21.56 12.21
N LYS A 93 19.09 -21.65 11.04
CA LYS A 93 20.34 -22.38 10.80
C LYS A 93 21.61 -21.51 10.75
N ASN A 94 21.52 -20.19 10.85
CA ASN A 94 22.71 -19.32 10.86
C ASN A 94 22.69 -18.34 12.05
N PRO A 95 23.46 -18.61 13.13
CA PRO A 95 23.51 -17.77 14.34
C PRO A 95 24.39 -16.52 14.18
N MET A 96 24.44 -15.92 12.99
CA MET A 96 25.18 -14.67 12.76
C MET A 96 24.20 -13.50 12.71
N PRO A 97 24.15 -12.64 13.74
CA PRO A 97 23.31 -11.45 13.76
C PRO A 97 24.00 -10.38 12.91
N ARG A 98 24.05 -10.58 11.59
CA ARG A 98 24.16 -9.42 10.72
C ARG A 98 22.84 -8.69 10.90
N GLN A 99 22.86 -7.52 11.54
CA GLN A 99 21.77 -6.54 11.50
C GLN A 99 21.45 -6.28 10.03
N ARG A 100 20.62 -7.13 9.44
CA ARG A 100 20.09 -6.94 8.10
C ARG A 100 19.06 -5.83 8.29
N VAL A 101 19.38 -4.67 7.74
CA VAL A 101 18.46 -3.55 7.56
C VAL A 101 17.12 -4.12 7.13
N HIS A 102 16.06 -3.80 7.88
CA HIS A 102 14.74 -4.36 7.60
C HIS A 102 14.38 -3.93 6.18
N ARG A 103 13.88 -4.83 5.32
CA ARG A 103 13.61 -4.44 3.91
C ARG A 103 12.59 -3.29 3.82
N SER A 104 11.77 -3.12 4.85
CA SER A 104 10.89 -1.94 5.01
C SER A 104 11.61 -0.64 5.35
N ASP A 105 12.88 -0.65 5.80
CA ASP A 105 13.67 0.57 6.00
C ASP A 105 13.91 1.33 4.69
N HIS A 106 13.76 0.66 3.54
CA HIS A 106 13.79 1.31 2.23
C HIS A 106 12.53 2.13 1.95
N LEU A 107 11.45 1.95 2.71
CA LEU A 107 10.24 2.75 2.55
C LEU A 107 10.48 4.23 2.85
N ARG A 108 11.47 4.55 3.70
CA ARG A 108 11.86 5.94 4.02
C ARG A 108 12.40 6.73 2.83
N LEU A 109 12.89 6.03 1.80
CA LEU A 109 13.37 6.67 0.57
C LEU A 109 12.20 7.34 -0.18
N PHE A 110 10.97 6.86 0.05
CA PHE A 110 9.77 7.27 -0.66
C PHE A 110 8.92 8.31 0.07
N TYR A 111 9.30 8.73 1.28
CA TYR A 111 8.53 9.72 2.04
C TYR A 111 8.34 11.04 1.30
N GLY A 112 9.30 11.44 0.45
CA GLY A 112 9.20 12.62 -0.40
C GLY A 112 8.11 12.52 -1.48
N SER A 113 7.68 11.31 -1.82
CA SER A 113 6.66 11.04 -2.85
C SER A 113 5.28 10.75 -2.28
N ILE A 114 5.11 10.84 -0.94
CA ILE A 114 3.81 10.68 -0.30
C ILE A 114 2.82 11.75 -0.78
N VAL A 115 1.68 11.30 -1.29
CA VAL A 115 0.56 12.14 -1.71
C VAL A 115 -0.52 12.08 -0.64
N TRP A 116 -0.87 13.24 -0.07
CA TRP A 116 -1.90 13.34 0.97
C TRP A 116 -3.27 13.66 0.37
N LYS A 117 -4.33 13.00 0.86
CA LYS A 117 -5.72 13.30 0.48
C LYS A 117 -6.09 14.72 0.87
N TYR A 118 -6.94 15.35 0.04
CA TYR A 118 -7.38 16.71 0.26
C TYR A 118 -8.10 16.86 1.61
N ASN A 119 -7.71 17.87 2.39
CA ASN A 119 -8.27 18.18 3.72
C ASN A 119 -8.36 17.00 4.70
N LYS A 120 -7.47 16.01 4.58
CA LYS A 120 -7.36 14.88 5.53
C LYS A 120 -5.91 14.60 5.88
N TYR A 121 -5.66 14.08 7.07
CA TYR A 121 -4.38 13.46 7.44
C TYR A 121 -4.41 11.98 7.06
N GLU A 122 -4.59 11.74 5.77
CA GLU A 122 -4.73 10.41 5.20
C GLU A 122 -3.90 10.39 3.91
N ILE A 123 -3.08 9.37 3.73
CA ILE A 123 -2.29 9.20 2.52
C ILE A 123 -3.19 8.61 1.43
N ASP A 124 -3.07 9.15 0.23
CA ASP A 124 -3.66 8.56 -0.96
C ASP A 124 -2.72 7.44 -1.43
N ASP A 125 -2.96 6.22 -0.95
CA ASP A 125 -2.08 5.07 -1.14
C ASP A 125 -1.81 4.78 -2.64
N LEU A 126 -2.85 4.73 -3.48
CA LEU A 126 -2.71 4.51 -4.93
C LEU A 126 -1.95 5.66 -5.60
N LYS A 127 -2.32 6.93 -5.34
CA LYS A 127 -1.60 8.07 -5.93
C LYS A 127 -0.15 8.13 -5.46
N THR A 128 0.12 7.74 -4.21
CA THR A 128 1.47 7.63 -3.67
C THR A 128 2.26 6.55 -4.39
N ALA A 129 1.68 5.36 -4.60
CA ALA A 129 2.33 4.29 -5.35
C ALA A 129 2.67 4.73 -6.79
N LEU A 130 1.73 5.38 -7.48
CA LEU A 130 1.97 5.94 -8.82
C LEU A 130 3.07 7.01 -8.81
N ALA A 131 3.09 7.89 -7.81
CA ALA A 131 4.12 8.91 -7.66
C ALA A 131 5.52 8.29 -7.44
N ILE A 132 5.60 7.26 -6.59
CA ILE A 132 6.84 6.52 -6.32
C ILE A 132 7.34 5.82 -7.59
N ILE A 133 6.45 5.13 -8.31
CA ILE A 133 6.80 4.45 -9.57
C ILE A 133 7.39 5.45 -10.57
N ALA A 134 6.73 6.60 -10.74
CA ALA A 134 7.11 7.60 -11.72
C ALA A 134 8.38 8.37 -11.35
N LYS A 135 8.59 8.70 -10.07
CA LYS A 135 9.66 9.58 -9.62
C LYS A 135 10.90 8.85 -9.10
N ASP A 136 10.69 7.79 -8.32
CA ASP A 136 11.76 7.20 -7.49
C ASP A 136 12.19 5.80 -7.97
N CYS A 137 11.37 5.14 -8.79
CA CYS A 137 11.59 3.74 -9.17
C CYS A 137 11.91 3.52 -10.65
N ALA A 138 12.21 4.55 -11.44
CA ALA A 138 12.49 4.41 -12.88
C ALA A 138 13.53 3.31 -13.18
N ASP A 139 14.60 3.26 -12.38
CA ASP A 139 15.69 2.27 -12.50
C ASP A 139 15.53 1.05 -11.57
N TRP A 140 14.37 0.89 -10.92
CA TRP A 140 14.08 -0.23 -10.03
C TRP A 140 12.84 -1.03 -10.45
N PRO A 141 12.96 -1.86 -11.52
CA PRO A 141 11.83 -2.62 -12.07
C PRO A 141 11.12 -3.54 -11.08
N GLN A 142 11.87 -4.12 -10.13
CA GLN A 142 11.28 -5.00 -9.11
C GLN A 142 10.33 -4.21 -8.19
N MET A 143 10.72 -3.02 -7.73
CA MET A 143 9.85 -2.19 -6.88
C MET A 143 8.62 -1.70 -7.65
N GLN A 144 8.79 -1.33 -8.93
CA GLN A 144 7.66 -1.01 -9.80
C GLN A 144 6.67 -2.17 -9.89
N PHE A 145 7.17 -3.39 -10.12
CA PHE A 145 6.34 -4.60 -10.16
C PHE A 145 5.62 -4.85 -8.84
N GLN A 146 6.32 -4.78 -7.71
CA GLN A 146 5.73 -5.02 -6.39
C GLN A 146 4.59 -4.04 -6.07
N LEU A 147 4.77 -2.75 -6.36
CA LEU A 147 3.72 -1.74 -6.20
C LEU A 147 2.57 -1.93 -7.19
N ALA A 148 2.88 -2.23 -8.45
CA ALA A 148 1.86 -2.50 -9.47
C ALA A 148 0.99 -3.70 -9.09
N CYS A 149 1.58 -4.76 -8.54
CA CYS A 149 0.88 -5.92 -8.01
C CYS A 149 -0.03 -5.57 -6.82
N ALA A 150 0.49 -4.83 -5.85
CA ALA A 150 -0.24 -4.48 -4.64
C ALA A 150 -1.48 -3.62 -4.91
N TYR A 151 -1.38 -2.72 -5.90
CA TYR A 151 -2.41 -1.76 -6.26
C TYR A 151 -3.14 -2.10 -7.57
N ALA A 152 -2.97 -3.32 -8.08
CA ALA A 152 -3.57 -3.79 -9.33
C ALA A 152 -3.46 -2.78 -10.50
N ILE A 153 -2.25 -2.24 -10.71
CA ILE A 153 -2.01 -1.20 -11.74
C ILE A 153 -1.87 -1.86 -13.12
N HIS A 154 -3.00 -2.23 -13.73
CA HIS A 154 -3.05 -3.05 -14.96
C HIS A 154 -2.26 -2.51 -16.13
N HIS A 155 -2.26 -1.20 -16.34
CA HIS A 155 -1.52 -0.60 -17.45
C HIS A 155 0.01 -0.74 -17.28
N LEU A 156 0.49 -1.05 -16.07
CA LEU A 156 1.88 -1.42 -15.81
C LEU A 156 2.10 -2.94 -15.92
N LEU A 157 1.12 -3.75 -15.54
CA LEU A 157 1.20 -5.22 -15.54
C LEU A 157 0.92 -5.82 -16.93
N ASN A 158 1.81 -5.55 -17.89
CA ASN A 158 1.74 -6.11 -19.24
C ASN A 158 3.13 -6.49 -19.77
N GLU A 159 3.15 -7.21 -20.90
CA GLU A 159 4.39 -7.70 -21.53
C GLU A 159 5.36 -6.59 -21.95
N ARG A 160 4.87 -5.37 -22.22
CA ARG A 160 5.75 -4.25 -22.62
C ARG A 160 6.63 -3.80 -21.47
N ASN A 161 6.09 -3.81 -20.25
CA ASN A 161 6.80 -3.37 -19.05
C ASN A 161 7.52 -4.53 -18.35
N PHE A 162 6.88 -5.70 -18.32
CA PHE A 162 7.38 -6.90 -17.65
C PHE A 162 7.34 -8.10 -18.61
N ASP A 163 8.39 -8.22 -19.43
CA ASP A 163 8.56 -9.37 -20.30
C ASP A 163 8.72 -10.70 -19.50
N ARG A 164 8.61 -11.82 -20.22
CA ARG A 164 8.70 -13.16 -19.62
C ARG A 164 10.04 -13.43 -18.92
N ILE A 165 11.13 -12.83 -19.37
CA ILE A 165 12.47 -13.02 -18.79
C ILE A 165 12.52 -12.29 -17.43
N ARG A 166 12.02 -11.06 -17.37
CA ARG A 166 11.88 -10.26 -16.14
C ARG A 166 10.96 -10.95 -15.14
N LEU A 167 9.80 -11.42 -15.58
CA LEU A 167 8.87 -12.16 -14.71
C LEU A 167 9.52 -13.43 -14.14
N LYS A 168 10.25 -14.20 -14.94
CA LYS A 168 11.02 -15.35 -14.43
C LYS A 168 12.10 -14.94 -13.43
N ALA A 169 12.79 -13.83 -13.66
CA ALA A 169 13.81 -13.32 -12.74
C ALA A 169 13.19 -12.84 -11.42
N PHE A 170 12.02 -12.19 -11.47
CA PHE A 170 11.27 -11.78 -10.29
C PHE A 170 10.70 -12.97 -9.54
N ALA A 171 10.16 -13.98 -10.23
CA ALA A 171 9.66 -15.21 -9.62
C ALA A 171 10.75 -15.86 -8.76
N LYS A 172 12.01 -15.92 -9.23
CA LYS A 172 13.12 -16.46 -8.42
C LYS A 172 13.37 -15.71 -7.10
N LYS A 173 12.95 -14.45 -6.98
CA LYS A 173 13.21 -13.58 -5.83
C LYS A 173 11.99 -13.34 -4.95
N LEU A 174 10.81 -13.37 -5.55
CA LEU A 174 9.53 -12.96 -4.96
C LEU A 174 8.56 -14.14 -4.79
N SER A 175 8.86 -15.32 -5.34
CA SER A 175 8.02 -16.50 -5.14
C SER A 175 7.93 -16.88 -3.67
N GLY A 176 6.76 -17.34 -3.23
CA GLY A 176 6.47 -17.70 -1.84
C GLY A 176 5.66 -16.64 -1.11
N HIS A 177 5.61 -15.42 -1.64
CA HIS A 177 4.66 -14.41 -1.19
C HIS A 177 3.36 -14.51 -2.01
N CYS A 178 2.22 -14.70 -1.35
CA CYS A 178 0.93 -15.00 -1.98
C CYS A 178 0.52 -13.99 -3.07
N LEU A 179 0.75 -12.69 -2.83
CA LEU A 179 0.50 -11.64 -3.81
C LEU A 179 1.24 -11.88 -5.14
N TYR A 180 2.53 -12.18 -5.09
CA TYR A 180 3.34 -12.29 -6.30
C TYR A 180 3.08 -13.62 -7.01
N ASP A 181 2.88 -14.71 -6.26
CA ASP A 181 2.52 -16.01 -6.82
C ASP A 181 1.19 -15.92 -7.61
N PHE A 182 0.21 -15.15 -7.09
CA PHE A 182 -1.02 -14.84 -7.81
C PHE A 182 -0.76 -14.11 -9.13
N TRP A 183 0.02 -13.03 -9.10
CA TRP A 183 0.31 -12.27 -10.33
C TRP A 183 1.16 -13.06 -11.33
N PHE A 184 2.12 -13.88 -10.88
CA PHE A 184 2.87 -14.74 -11.79
C PHE A 184 1.99 -15.79 -12.46
N ALA A 185 1.05 -16.38 -11.73
CA ALA A 185 0.08 -17.31 -12.31
C ALA A 185 -0.89 -16.62 -13.28
N LEU A 186 -1.29 -15.38 -12.98
CA LEU A 186 -2.20 -14.61 -13.83
C LEU A 186 -1.52 -14.07 -15.11
N LEU A 187 -0.26 -13.65 -14.99
CA LEU A 187 0.55 -13.12 -16.10
C LEU A 187 1.25 -14.23 -16.90
N ASP A 188 1.12 -15.50 -16.51
CA ASP A 188 1.61 -16.61 -17.32
C ASP A 188 0.70 -16.72 -18.56
N ASN A 189 1.22 -16.28 -19.71
CA ASN A 189 0.62 -16.14 -21.07
C ASN A 189 -0.24 -17.33 -21.55
N THR A 190 -1.26 -17.66 -20.79
CA THR A 190 -2.16 -18.76 -21.03
C THR A 190 -3.54 -18.18 -21.23
N ASN A 191 -4.21 -18.61 -22.30
CA ASN A 191 -5.50 -18.05 -22.72
C ASN A 191 -6.60 -18.17 -21.64
N ASP A 192 -6.38 -18.97 -20.60
CA ASP A 192 -7.29 -19.19 -19.47
C ASP A 192 -6.55 -19.14 -18.12
N ALA A 193 -5.79 -18.07 -17.87
CA ALA A 193 -5.08 -17.89 -16.59
C ALA A 193 -6.06 -17.76 -15.41
N TRP A 194 -7.21 -17.10 -15.62
CA TRP A 194 -8.26 -16.94 -14.61
C TRP A 194 -9.01 -18.23 -14.29
N GLY A 195 -9.42 -19.03 -15.29
CA GLY A 195 -10.09 -20.31 -15.02
C GLY A 195 -9.20 -21.28 -14.24
N LYS A 196 -7.88 -21.22 -14.46
CA LYS A 196 -6.91 -21.98 -13.65
C LYS A 196 -6.85 -21.57 -12.19
N MET A 197 -7.35 -20.40 -11.80
CA MET A 197 -7.44 -19.96 -10.40
C MET A 197 -8.57 -20.68 -9.63
N PHE A 198 -9.45 -21.39 -10.33
CA PHE A 198 -10.55 -22.14 -9.75
C PHE A 198 -10.35 -23.66 -9.89
N SER A 199 -11.10 -24.40 -9.07
CA SER A 199 -11.21 -25.85 -9.15
C SER A 199 -11.84 -26.29 -10.47
N SER A 200 -11.83 -27.59 -10.77
CA SER A 200 -12.37 -28.12 -12.03
C SER A 200 -13.87 -27.86 -12.23
N ASP A 201 -14.60 -27.59 -11.15
CA ASP A 201 -16.00 -27.16 -11.17
C ASP A 201 -16.17 -25.66 -11.50
N ASN A 202 -15.06 -24.92 -11.63
CA ASN A 202 -14.99 -23.48 -11.84
C ASN A 202 -15.73 -22.63 -10.77
N LEU A 203 -15.96 -23.19 -9.58
CA LEU A 203 -16.68 -22.52 -8.50
C LEU A 203 -15.76 -22.24 -7.30
N ALA A 204 -15.03 -23.25 -6.82
CA ALA A 204 -14.20 -23.10 -5.64
C ALA A 204 -12.84 -22.46 -5.99
N PRO A 205 -12.44 -21.34 -5.35
CA PRO A 205 -11.14 -20.73 -5.58
C PRO A 205 -10.01 -21.64 -5.08
N LYS A 206 -8.93 -21.75 -5.86
CA LYS A 206 -7.71 -22.42 -5.42
C LYS A 206 -6.98 -21.56 -4.39
N GLN A 207 -6.08 -22.20 -3.66
CA GLN A 207 -5.28 -21.58 -2.59
C GLN A 207 -4.58 -20.28 -3.03
N ILE A 208 -4.03 -20.22 -4.25
CA ILE A 208 -3.33 -19.02 -4.76
C ILE A 208 -4.25 -17.80 -4.77
N LEU A 209 -5.47 -17.94 -5.29
CA LEU A 209 -6.47 -16.87 -5.33
C LEU A 209 -6.96 -16.51 -3.93
N SER A 210 -7.29 -17.53 -3.12
CA SER A 210 -7.79 -17.32 -1.75
C SER A 210 -6.77 -16.57 -0.87
N LEU A 211 -5.49 -16.93 -0.94
CA LEU A 211 -4.43 -16.29 -0.16
C LEU A 211 -4.17 -14.84 -0.62
N ALA A 212 -4.16 -14.59 -1.93
CA ALA A 212 -3.98 -13.24 -2.46
C ALA A 212 -5.15 -12.32 -2.10
N PHE A 213 -6.38 -12.84 -2.19
CA PHE A 213 -7.59 -12.09 -1.82
C PHE A 213 -7.66 -11.82 -0.31
N GLN A 214 -7.35 -12.81 0.52
CA GLN A 214 -7.23 -12.63 1.98
C GLN A 214 -6.15 -11.60 2.32
N PHE A 215 -4.98 -11.69 1.70
CA PHE A 215 -3.90 -10.71 1.88
C PHE A 215 -4.36 -9.29 1.53
N ALA A 216 -5.08 -9.13 0.41
CA ALA A 216 -5.58 -7.83 -0.03
C ALA A 216 -6.54 -7.21 0.99
N ILE A 217 -7.46 -8.01 1.53
CA ILE A 217 -8.44 -7.56 2.53
C ILE A 217 -7.76 -7.23 3.86
N VAL A 218 -6.95 -8.14 4.39
CA VAL A 218 -6.29 -7.99 5.71
C VAL A 218 -5.38 -6.76 5.73
N ASN A 219 -4.71 -6.45 4.62
CA ASN A 219 -3.77 -5.34 4.53
C ASN A 219 -4.35 -4.08 3.86
N GLY A 220 -5.65 -4.07 3.53
CA GLY A 220 -6.36 -2.91 3.00
C GLY A 220 -5.91 -2.47 1.60
N TYR A 221 -5.60 -3.40 0.70
CA TYR A 221 -5.33 -3.14 -0.72
C TYR A 221 -6.63 -3.17 -1.53
N PHE A 222 -7.42 -2.10 -1.43
CA PHE A 222 -8.75 -2.01 -2.03
C PHE A 222 -8.76 -2.20 -3.55
N GLU A 223 -7.76 -1.66 -4.25
CA GLU A 223 -7.64 -1.76 -5.71
C GLU A 223 -7.50 -3.23 -6.14
N LEU A 224 -6.73 -4.02 -5.39
CA LEU A 224 -6.58 -5.45 -5.65
C LEU A 224 -7.85 -6.24 -5.31
N VAL A 225 -8.55 -5.87 -4.23
CA VAL A 225 -9.85 -6.46 -3.89
C VAL A 225 -10.86 -6.22 -5.02
N ILE A 226 -10.99 -4.97 -5.48
CA ILE A 226 -11.90 -4.59 -6.57
C ILE A 226 -11.51 -5.34 -7.85
N PHE A 227 -10.21 -5.37 -8.19
CA PHE A 227 -9.76 -6.10 -9.36
C PHE A 227 -10.16 -7.57 -9.32
N ILE A 228 -9.88 -8.27 -8.21
CA ILE A 228 -10.27 -9.68 -8.07
C ILE A 228 -11.79 -9.82 -8.14
N TRP A 229 -12.53 -8.97 -7.44
CA TRP A 229 -13.99 -9.02 -7.37
C TRP A 229 -14.66 -8.82 -8.74
N ASP A 230 -14.13 -7.93 -9.57
CA ASP A 230 -14.66 -7.62 -10.90
C ASP A 230 -14.33 -8.69 -11.95
N ASN A 231 -13.33 -9.55 -11.67
CA ASN A 231 -12.91 -10.62 -12.58
C ASN A 231 -13.49 -12.00 -12.23
N ILE A 232 -14.38 -12.07 -11.24
CA ILE A 232 -15.06 -13.31 -10.84
C ILE A 232 -16.56 -13.20 -11.12
N THR A 233 -17.18 -14.34 -11.42
CA THR A 233 -18.62 -14.46 -11.69
C THR A 233 -19.45 -14.44 -10.42
N ASP A 234 -20.75 -14.13 -10.52
CA ASP A 234 -21.66 -14.10 -9.36
C ASP A 234 -21.70 -15.43 -8.57
N PRO A 235 -21.74 -16.62 -9.20
CA PRO A 235 -21.66 -17.88 -8.46
C PRO A 235 -20.36 -18.03 -7.66
N GLN A 236 -19.23 -17.55 -8.20
CA GLN A 236 -17.95 -17.57 -7.50
C GLN A 236 -17.94 -16.57 -6.33
N ARG A 237 -18.54 -15.39 -6.51
CA ARG A 237 -18.70 -14.38 -5.44
C ARG A 237 -19.52 -14.92 -4.28
N GLU A 238 -20.64 -15.59 -4.56
CA GLU A 238 -21.47 -16.22 -3.54
C GLU A 238 -20.68 -17.29 -2.76
N PHE A 239 -19.95 -18.16 -3.47
CA PHE A 239 -19.13 -19.19 -2.85
C PHE A 239 -18.04 -18.61 -1.94
N ILE A 240 -17.34 -17.57 -2.43
CA ILE A 240 -16.34 -16.84 -1.66
C ILE A 240 -16.99 -16.19 -0.44
N GLY A 241 -18.08 -15.45 -0.61
CA GLY A 241 -18.79 -14.76 0.47
C GLY A 241 -19.27 -15.70 1.58
N ILE A 242 -19.75 -16.90 1.23
CA ILE A 242 -20.18 -17.94 2.19
C ILE A 242 -18.98 -18.57 2.91
N SER A 243 -17.82 -18.64 2.24
CA SER A 243 -16.60 -19.26 2.79
C SER A 243 -15.78 -18.30 3.64
N PHE A 244 -15.92 -16.98 3.46
CA PHE A 244 -15.15 -15.95 4.17
C PHE A 244 -15.22 -16.01 5.71
N PRO A 245 -16.39 -16.27 6.34
CA PRO A 245 -16.47 -16.45 7.79
C PRO A 245 -15.68 -17.65 8.32
N LYS A 246 -15.30 -18.60 7.45
CA LYS A 246 -14.52 -19.80 7.83
C LYS A 246 -13.02 -19.65 7.57
N ILE A 247 -12.61 -18.61 6.83
CA ILE A 247 -11.22 -18.34 6.42
C ILE A 247 -10.56 -17.28 7.33
N CYS A 248 -11.36 -16.50 8.07
CA CYS A 248 -10.92 -15.54 9.09
C CYS A 248 -10.79 -16.18 10.48
#